data_AF-A0A3Q2YHL6-F1
#
_entry.id   AF-A0A3Q2YHL6-F1
#
_cell.length_a   1.000
_cell.length_b   1.000
_cell.length_c   1.000
_cell.angle_alpha   90.00
_cell.angle_beta   90.00
_cell.angle_gamma   90.00
#
_symmetry.space_group_name_H-M   'P 1'
#
loop_
_entity.id
_entity.type
_entity.pdbx_description
1 polymer ?
#
loop_
_entity_poly.entity_id
_entity_poly.type
_entity_poly.pdbx_seq_one_letter_code
_entity_poly.pdbx_strand_id
1 'polypeptide(L)'
;MREIVHIQAGQCGNQIGAKFWEVISDEHGIDPSGSYEGDSDLQLERINVYYNEASGSKFVPRAILVDLEPGTMDSVRSGPFGQLFRPDNFVFGDHLICDGTCVSQVKVERETTGPRVTTRREPS
;
A
#
# COMPACT_ATOMS: atom_id res chain seq x y z
N MET A 1 1.48 -19.40 7.36
CA MET A 1 0.48 -18.37 6.95
C MET A 1 1.06 -17.65 5.74
N ARG A 2 0.29 -17.45 4.66
CA ARG A 2 0.78 -16.81 3.42
C ARG A 2 0.37 -15.35 3.42
N GLU A 3 1.32 -14.46 3.22
CA GLU A 3 1.11 -13.02 3.18
C GLU A 3 1.40 -12.53 1.77
N ILE A 4 0.55 -11.66 1.25
CA ILE A 4 0.72 -11.05 -0.07
C ILE A 4 1.00 -9.56 0.14
N VAL A 5 2.06 -9.06 -0.49
CA VAL A 5 2.36 -7.63 -0.55
C VAL A 5 1.94 -7.13 -1.92
N HIS A 6 1.06 -6.14 -1.95
CA HIS A 6 0.58 -5.55 -3.19
C HIS A 6 1.45 -4.35 -3.58
N ILE A 7 2.07 -4.37 -4.74
CA ILE A 7 2.89 -3.26 -5.24
C ILE A 7 2.15 -2.59 -6.39
N GLN A 8 1.93 -1.29 -6.25
CA GLN A 8 1.33 -0.43 -7.27
C GLN A 8 2.41 0.52 -7.77
N ALA A 9 2.54 0.66 -9.09
CA ALA A 9 3.52 1.54 -9.69
C ALA A 9 2.88 2.39 -10.79
N GLY A 10 3.14 3.71 -10.72
CA GLY A 10 2.70 4.71 -11.68
C GLY A 10 1.23 5.10 -11.59
N GLN A 11 0.86 6.14 -12.34
CA GLN A 11 -0.47 6.76 -12.29
C GLN A 11 -1.62 5.78 -12.58
N CYS A 12 -1.46 4.89 -13.57
CA CYS A 12 -2.49 3.90 -13.91
C CYS A 12 -2.59 2.80 -12.83
N GLY A 13 -1.46 2.32 -12.33
CA GLY A 13 -1.41 1.29 -11.29
C GLY A 13 -2.02 1.76 -9.97
N ASN A 14 -1.74 3.00 -9.57
CA ASN A 14 -2.29 3.62 -8.37
C ASN A 14 -3.82 3.84 -8.46
N GLN A 15 -4.35 4.20 -9.64
CA GLN A 15 -5.79 4.34 -9.83
C GLN A 15 -6.54 3.00 -9.76
N ILE A 16 -6.01 1.97 -10.43
CA ILE A 16 -6.62 0.64 -10.40
C ILE A 16 -6.52 0.05 -8.99
N GLY A 17 -5.37 0.19 -8.35
CA GLY A 17 -5.19 -0.35 -7.02
C GLY A 17 -6.03 0.36 -5.97
N ALA A 18 -6.27 1.68 -6.09
CA ALA A 18 -7.23 2.39 -5.24
C ALA A 18 -8.65 1.77 -5.35
N LYS A 19 -9.11 1.45 -6.56
CA LYS A 19 -10.39 0.76 -6.78
C LYS A 19 -10.40 -0.68 -6.30
N PHE A 20 -9.29 -1.39 -6.42
CA PHE A 20 -9.14 -2.73 -5.87
C PHE A 20 -9.29 -2.74 -4.34
N TRP A 21 -8.62 -1.82 -3.65
CA TRP A 21 -8.71 -1.72 -2.19
C TRP A 21 -10.09 -1.30 -1.72
N GLU A 22 -10.80 -0.47 -2.46
CA GLU A 22 -12.20 -0.12 -2.19
C GLU A 22 -13.11 -1.36 -2.22
N VAL A 23 -13.02 -2.17 -3.27
CA VAL A 23 -13.84 -3.39 -3.42
C VAL A 23 -13.52 -4.44 -2.34
N ILE A 24 -12.22 -4.67 -2.07
CA ILE A 24 -11.80 -5.64 -1.06
C ILE A 24 -12.17 -5.18 0.36
N SER A 25 -12.09 -3.88 0.65
CA SER A 25 -12.50 -3.34 1.95
C SER A 25 -13.98 -3.52 2.19
N ASP A 26 -14.81 -3.26 1.17
CA ASP A 26 -16.25 -3.47 1.20
C ASP A 26 -16.60 -4.96 1.41
N GLU A 27 -15.93 -5.87 0.68
CA GLU A 27 -16.13 -7.32 0.84
C GLU A 27 -15.78 -7.83 2.24
N HIS A 28 -14.79 -7.21 2.90
CA HIS A 28 -14.34 -7.59 4.25
C HIS A 28 -15.02 -6.76 5.36
N GLY A 29 -15.87 -5.79 5.04
CA GLY A 29 -16.51 -4.92 6.03
C GLY A 29 -15.53 -4.01 6.78
N ILE A 30 -14.49 -3.53 6.08
CA ILE A 30 -13.50 -2.60 6.63
C ILE A 30 -13.88 -1.17 6.26
N ASP A 31 -14.12 -0.35 7.28
CA ASP A 31 -14.36 1.07 7.15
C ASP A 31 -13.08 1.80 6.69
N PRO A 32 -13.16 2.95 5.98
CA PRO A 32 -11.98 3.75 5.61
C PRO A 32 -11.04 4.14 6.76
N SER A 33 -11.51 4.12 8.01
CA SER A 33 -10.68 4.31 9.21
C SER A 33 -9.79 3.10 9.56
N GLY A 34 -10.00 1.98 8.87
CA GLY A 34 -9.35 0.69 9.12
C GLY A 34 -10.02 -0.14 10.22
N SER A 35 -11.23 0.24 10.66
CA SER A 35 -11.99 -0.50 11.66
C SER A 35 -12.85 -1.57 10.99
N TYR A 36 -12.97 -2.75 11.61
CA TYR A 36 -13.87 -3.79 11.13
C TYR A 36 -15.28 -3.57 11.68
N GLU A 37 -16.25 -3.43 10.78
CA GLU A 37 -17.69 -3.31 11.06
C GLU A 37 -18.50 -4.47 10.45
N GLY A 38 -17.83 -5.55 10.04
CA GLY A 38 -18.48 -6.72 9.44
C GLY A 38 -19.21 -7.60 10.46
N ASP A 39 -20.25 -8.27 9.99
CA ASP A 39 -21.09 -9.16 10.80
C ASP A 39 -20.69 -10.65 10.73
N SER A 40 -19.69 -11.00 9.90
CA SER A 40 -19.36 -12.40 9.59
C SER A 40 -17.92 -12.78 9.92
N ASP A 41 -17.74 -13.76 10.81
CA ASP A 41 -16.42 -14.29 11.19
C ASP A 41 -15.62 -14.86 10.00
N LEU A 42 -16.29 -15.24 8.92
CA LEU A 42 -15.64 -15.71 7.68
C LEU A 42 -14.82 -14.60 6.99
N GLN A 43 -15.21 -13.33 7.14
CA GLN A 43 -14.49 -12.19 6.58
C GLN A 43 -13.14 -12.00 7.31
N LEU A 44 -13.08 -12.34 8.61
CA LEU A 44 -11.86 -12.26 9.41
C LEU A 44 -10.91 -13.45 9.20
N GLU A 45 -11.43 -14.61 8.79
CA GLU A 45 -10.64 -15.85 8.72
C GLU A 45 -9.42 -15.75 7.78
N ARG A 46 -9.47 -14.87 6.77
CA ARG A 46 -8.37 -14.68 5.79
C ARG A 46 -7.97 -13.23 5.52
N ILE A 47 -8.45 -12.28 6.34
CA ILE A 47 -8.12 -10.86 6.18
C ILE A 47 -6.61 -10.60 6.28
N ASN A 48 -5.92 -11.42 7.10
CA ASN A 48 -4.47 -11.40 7.32
C ASN A 48 -3.64 -11.67 6.04
N VAL A 49 -4.24 -12.09 4.92
CA VAL A 49 -3.49 -12.24 3.67
C VAL A 49 -3.12 -10.86 3.09
N TYR A 50 -4.05 -9.91 3.14
CA TYR A 50 -3.91 -8.57 2.53
C TYR A 50 -3.69 -7.46 3.57
N TYR A 51 -4.27 -7.60 4.75
CA TYR A 51 -4.17 -6.60 5.81
C TYR A 51 -3.25 -7.08 6.92
N ASN A 52 -2.55 -6.13 7.52
CA ASN A 52 -1.86 -6.30 8.77
C ASN A 52 -2.76 -5.86 9.91
N GLU A 53 -2.98 -6.74 10.88
CA GLU A 53 -3.70 -6.40 12.11
C GLU A 53 -2.76 -5.60 13.02
N ALA A 54 -3.08 -4.33 13.23
CA ALA A 54 -2.37 -3.45 14.16
C ALA A 54 -3.09 -3.41 15.51
N SER A 55 -2.38 -2.91 16.53
CA SER A 55 -2.93 -2.73 17.87
C SER A 55 -4.20 -1.88 17.85
N GLY A 56 -5.30 -2.42 18.38
CA GLY A 56 -6.59 -1.72 18.47
C GLY A 56 -7.60 -2.04 17.36
N SER A 57 -7.61 -3.28 16.85
CA SER A 57 -8.55 -3.75 15.82
C SER A 57 -8.51 -2.93 14.53
N LYS A 58 -7.34 -2.35 14.23
CA LYS A 58 -7.10 -1.58 13.02
C LYS A 58 -6.41 -2.44 11.97
N PHE A 59 -6.99 -2.50 10.79
CA PHE A 59 -6.45 -3.24 9.66
C PHE A 59 -5.73 -2.28 8.72
N VAL A 60 -4.43 -2.51 8.51
CA VAL A 60 -3.59 -1.70 7.62
C VAL A 60 -3.25 -2.52 6.37
N PRO A 61 -3.59 -2.07 5.16
CA PRO A 61 -3.32 -2.79 3.93
C PRO A 61 -1.82 -2.90 3.69
N ARG A 62 -1.36 -4.10 3.32
CA ARG A 62 0.02 -4.36 2.90
C ARG A 62 0.20 -3.96 1.44
N ALA A 63 0.09 -2.67 1.18
CA ALA A 63 0.33 -2.09 -0.14
C ALA A 63 1.54 -1.17 -0.12
N ILE A 64 2.30 -1.18 -1.21
CA ILE A 64 3.34 -0.20 -1.50
C ILE A 64 2.89 0.56 -2.74
N LEU A 65 2.90 1.88 -2.65
CA LEU A 65 2.57 2.76 -3.78
C LEU A 65 3.86 3.43 -4.22
N VAL A 66 4.24 3.18 -5.47
CA VAL A 66 5.43 3.75 -6.10
C VAL A 66 4.97 4.72 -7.17
N ASP A 67 5.32 5.99 -7.03
CA ASP A 67 5.09 6.97 -8.09
C ASP A 67 6.29 7.89 -8.27
N LEU A 68 6.44 8.38 -9.50
CA LEU A 68 7.41 9.38 -9.90
C LEU A 68 6.78 10.77 -9.92
N GLU A 69 5.44 10.84 -9.89
CA GLU A 69 4.68 12.08 -9.87
C GLU A 69 4.01 12.29 -8.51
N PRO A 70 4.28 13.42 -7.82
CA PRO A 70 3.67 13.71 -6.53
C PRO A 70 2.15 13.98 -6.63
N GLY A 71 1.63 14.36 -7.80
CA GLY A 71 0.20 14.65 -8.01
C GLY A 71 -0.72 13.44 -7.87
N THR A 72 -0.24 12.23 -8.18
CA THR A 72 -1.03 11.01 -7.98
C THR A 72 -1.27 10.72 -6.50
N MET A 73 -0.32 11.08 -5.63
CA MET A 73 -0.45 10.85 -4.19
C MET A 73 -1.65 11.62 -3.62
N ASP A 74 -1.81 12.89 -3.99
CA ASP A 74 -2.96 13.70 -3.55
C ASP A 74 -4.28 13.09 -4.03
N SER A 75 -4.29 12.55 -5.25
CA SER A 75 -5.45 11.85 -5.80
C SER A 75 -5.82 10.61 -4.97
N VAL A 76 -4.85 9.75 -4.65
CA VAL A 76 -5.09 8.55 -3.83
C VAL A 76 -5.49 8.91 -2.40
N ARG A 77 -4.85 9.91 -1.79
CA ARG A 77 -5.14 10.37 -0.42
C ARG A 77 -6.50 11.07 -0.32
N SER A 78 -6.93 11.75 -1.37
CA SER A 78 -8.29 12.33 -1.47
C SER A 78 -9.38 11.29 -1.71
N GLY A 79 -8.99 10.06 -2.08
CA GLY A 79 -9.92 8.95 -2.24
C GLY A 79 -10.52 8.49 -0.91
N PRO A 80 -11.65 7.77 -0.95
CA PRO A 80 -12.37 7.34 0.25
C PRO A 80 -11.49 6.52 1.20
N PHE A 81 -10.63 5.65 0.68
CA PHE A 81 -9.70 4.82 1.45
C PHE A 81 -8.28 5.40 1.56
N GLY A 82 -8.10 6.69 1.27
CA GLY A 82 -6.78 7.33 1.31
C GLY A 82 -6.14 7.35 2.70
N GLN A 83 -6.96 7.39 3.76
CA GLN A 83 -6.48 7.38 5.16
C GLN A 83 -6.04 6.01 5.65
N LEU A 84 -6.42 4.95 4.92
CA LEU A 84 -6.10 3.57 5.26
C LEU A 84 -4.62 3.25 5.01
N PHE A 85 -4.02 3.88 4.00
CA PHE A 85 -2.62 3.72 3.66
C PHE A 85 -1.73 4.51 4.63
N ARG A 86 -0.69 3.86 5.17
CA ARG A 86 0.32 4.57 5.95
C ARG A 86 1.16 5.46 5.03
N PRO A 87 1.48 6.70 5.44
CA PRO A 87 2.39 7.57 4.69
C PRO A 87 3.77 6.89 4.46
N ASP A 88 4.18 6.00 5.36
CA ASP A 88 5.43 5.23 5.25
C ASP A 88 5.45 4.23 4.08
N ASN A 89 4.29 3.89 3.52
CA ASN A 89 4.18 2.96 2.40
C ASN A 89 4.31 3.64 1.03
N PHE A 90 4.39 4.97 0.99
CA PHE A 90 4.53 5.75 -0.23
C PHE A 90 6.00 5.93 -0.57
N VAL A 91 6.36 5.48 -1.76
CA VAL A 91 7.70 5.64 -2.31
C VAL A 91 7.60 6.63 -3.45
N PHE A 92 8.23 7.79 -3.26
CA PHE A 92 8.35 8.80 -4.28
C PHE A 92 9.82 8.95 -4.69
N GLY A 93 10.06 9.11 -5.98
CA GLY A 93 11.38 9.45 -6.50
C GLY A 93 11.53 10.96 -6.59
N ASP A 94 12.29 11.58 -5.68
CA ASP A 94 12.50 13.06 -5.70
C ASP A 94 13.43 13.54 -6.84
N HIS A 95 14.00 12.62 -7.63
CA HIS A 95 14.87 13.01 -8.74
C HIS A 95 15.08 11.88 -9.75
N LEU A 96 14.33 11.89 -10.84
CA LEU A 96 14.73 11.23 -12.07
C LEU A 96 15.71 12.15 -12.82
N ILE A 97 17.00 12.02 -12.52
CA ILE A 97 17.97 12.24 -13.60
C ILE A 97 17.96 10.93 -14.40
N CYS A 98 17.20 10.94 -15.49
CA CYS A 98 17.28 9.94 -16.53
C CYS A 98 18.59 10.12 -17.29
N ASP A 99 19.64 9.41 -16.87
CA ASP A 99 20.78 9.06 -17.74
C ASP A 99 20.67 7.59 -18.22
N GLY A 100 19.46 7.18 -18.61
CA GLY A 100 19.26 6.03 -19.51
C GLY A 100 19.44 4.61 -18.95
N THR A 101 19.82 4.39 -17.68
CA THR A 101 19.97 3.01 -17.15
C THR A 101 19.56 2.78 -15.68
N CYS A 102 19.12 3.81 -14.94
CA CYS A 102 18.73 3.61 -13.54
C CYS A 102 17.39 2.87 -13.41
N VAL A 103 17.44 1.55 -13.25
CA VAL A 103 16.36 0.79 -12.62
C VAL A 103 16.42 1.12 -11.13
N SER A 104 15.54 2.00 -10.66
CA SER A 104 15.37 2.21 -9.22
C SER A 104 14.94 0.90 -8.57
N GLN A 105 15.88 0.19 -7.95
CA GLN A 105 15.54 -1.00 -7.18
C GLN A 105 14.84 -0.58 -5.90
N VAL A 106 13.53 -0.83 -5.85
CA VAL A 106 12.73 -0.73 -4.63
C VAL A 106 13.07 -1.94 -3.76
N LYS A 107 13.93 -1.76 -2.76
CA LYS A 107 14.25 -2.82 -1.81
C LYS A 107 13.14 -2.89 -0.75
N VAL A 108 12.26 -3.88 -0.88
CA VAL A 108 11.24 -4.19 0.12
C VAL A 108 11.88 -5.11 1.17
N GLU A 109 12.25 -4.56 2.31
CA GLU A 109 12.74 -5.33 3.45
C GLU A 109 11.55 -5.74 4.35
N ARG A 110 11.51 -7.02 4.75
CA ARG A 110 10.54 -7.48 5.76
C ARG A 110 11.04 -7.03 7.13
N GLU A 111 10.40 -6.04 7.73
CA GLU A 111 10.57 -5.72 9.15
C GLU A 111 9.35 -6.23 9.94
N THR A 112 9.54 -6.56 11.21
CA THR A 112 8.57 -7.29 12.07
C THR A 112 7.23 -6.55 12.27
N THR A 113 7.11 -5.31 11.78
CA THR A 113 5.96 -4.42 11.90
C THR A 113 5.35 -3.97 10.56
N GLY A 114 5.86 -4.46 9.42
CA GLY A 114 5.36 -4.15 8.08
C GLY A 114 6.46 -4.15 7.01
N PRO A 115 6.09 -4.04 5.72
CA PRO A 115 7.07 -3.90 4.64
C PRO A 115 7.76 -2.53 4.77
N ARG A 116 9.07 -2.53 5.03
CA ARG A 116 9.88 -1.30 5.02
C ARG A 116 10.49 -1.15 3.63
N VAL A 117 10.18 -0.04 2.97
CA VAL A 117 10.72 0.23 1.64
C VAL A 117 11.89 1.18 1.75
N THR A 118 13.07 0.74 1.29
CA THR A 118 14.26 1.59 1.22
C THR A 118 14.71 1.71 -0.23
N THR A 119 14.81 2.94 -0.72
CA THR A 119 15.44 3.22 -2.01
C THR A 119 16.95 3.27 -1.78
N ARG A 120 17.71 2.32 -2.34
CA ARG A 120 19.17 2.41 -2.40
C ARG A 120 19.58 2.88 -3.78
N ARG A 121 20.42 3.93 -3.83
CA ARG A 121 21.26 4.22 -5.00
C ARG A 121 22.37 3.17 -5.03
N GLU A 122 22.49 2.39 -6.10
CA GLU A 122 23.73 1.65 -6.35
C GLU A 122 24.79 2.66 -6.82
N PRO A 123 25.95 2.76 -6.15
CA PRO A 123 27.08 3.49 -6.69
C PRO A 123 27.72 2.64 -7.80
N SER A 124 27.88 3.24 -8.98
CA SER A 124 28.66 2.70 -10.10
C SER A 124 30.12 2.51 -9.76
#